data_AF-A0A2E2YKP0-F1
#
_entry.id   AF-A0A2E2YKP0-F1
#
_cell.length_a   1.000
_cell.length_b   1.000
_cell.length_c   1.000
_cell.angle_alpha   90.00
_cell.angle_beta   90.00
_cell.angle_gamma   90.00
#
_symmetry.space_group_name_H-M   'P 1'
#
loop_
_entity.id
_entity.type
_entity.pdbx_description
1 polymer ?
#
loop_
_entity_poly.entity_id
_entity_poly.type
_entity_poly.pdbx_seq_one_letter_code
_entity_poly.pdbx_strand_id
1 'polypeptide(L)'
;MNNDNSNDNSNDNSNDSSDDKQSIIAGRRPSKKVDINQKSNIDEDILTASENIEDSEEKDIKNSNNSSSKETFSDADPKLEDVPPDDSNSRTDSINSSEFLNLKELVVQQGRVLEELRAGLLTLGGQLDRSTQLPRLGLFVDVPNLIYGQDSDSKPLHMGKLLQFIGDGRDVVRATAYSPVSDDPMEALEQQKFVAPFVPYEYRIVTKALKRFADGSIKGNFDVEMAIDMLTMADGLDVIAVVSGDADFARAVEVVQTRGVRVEVFAFAQSSSLEMRSLADRYVELGSVLNQIV
;
A
#
# COMPACT_ATOMS: atom_id res chain seq x y z
N MET A 1 67.09 -8.13 51.18
CA MET A 1 66.59 -9.44 51.63
C MET A 1 65.22 -9.62 51.02
N ASN A 2 65.17 -10.50 50.04
CA ASN A 2 64.01 -10.78 49.19
C ASN A 2 62.95 -11.55 49.98
N ASN A 3 61.69 -11.38 49.59
CA ASN A 3 60.83 -12.52 49.35
C ASN A 3 59.74 -12.12 48.35
N ASP A 4 59.88 -12.71 47.16
CA ASP A 4 58.87 -12.86 46.14
C ASP A 4 57.64 -13.57 46.69
N ASN A 5 56.45 -13.15 46.24
CA ASN A 5 55.35 -14.07 46.05
C ASN A 5 54.44 -13.53 44.94
N SER A 6 54.85 -13.84 43.71
CA SER A 6 53.98 -14.08 42.58
C SER A 6 52.97 -15.17 42.94
N ASN A 7 51.68 -14.90 42.78
CA ASN A 7 50.71 -15.96 42.56
C ASN A 7 49.76 -15.54 41.46
N ASP A 8 50.01 -16.14 40.30
CA ASP A 8 49.05 -16.35 39.22
C ASP A 8 47.77 -16.96 39.78
N ASN A 9 46.63 -16.44 39.33
CA ASN A 9 45.42 -17.23 39.24
C ASN A 9 44.62 -16.76 38.03
N SER A 10 45.05 -17.25 36.87
CA SER A 10 44.16 -17.55 35.76
C SER A 10 43.10 -18.56 36.22
N ASN A 11 41.82 -18.20 36.11
CA ASN A 11 40.79 -19.16 35.72
C ASN A 11 39.49 -18.46 35.30
N ASP A 12 39.21 -18.66 34.02
CA ASP A 12 37.91 -18.93 33.39
C ASP A 12 36.65 -18.83 34.25
N ASN A 13 35.71 -18.05 33.70
CA ASN A 13 34.27 -18.33 33.55
C ASN A 13 33.57 -16.98 33.46
N SER A 14 32.67 -16.68 32.55
CA SER A 14 31.93 -17.48 31.57
C SER A 14 31.16 -16.47 30.73
N ASN A 15 30.94 -16.78 29.45
CA ASN A 15 30.04 -16.08 28.54
C ASN A 15 28.84 -15.43 29.25
N ASP A 16 28.81 -14.10 29.29
CA ASP A 16 27.56 -13.34 29.43
C ASP A 16 27.15 -12.89 28.03
N SER A 17 26.73 -13.87 27.22
CA SER A 17 25.81 -13.61 26.13
C SER A 17 24.41 -13.56 26.75
N SER A 18 24.11 -12.48 27.46
CA SER A 18 22.74 -12.10 27.75
C SER A 18 22.11 -11.75 26.40
N ASP A 19 21.49 -12.76 25.81
CA ASP A 19 20.71 -12.63 24.58
C ASP A 19 19.82 -11.40 24.69
N ASP A 20 20.09 -10.39 23.86
CA ASP A 20 19.20 -9.26 23.60
C ASP A 20 17.92 -9.79 22.93
N LYS A 21 17.04 -10.45 23.71
CA LYS A 21 15.79 -11.03 23.20
C LYS A 21 14.78 -9.91 22.99
N GLN A 22 14.87 -9.28 21.83
CA GLN A 22 13.77 -8.48 21.30
C GLN A 22 12.57 -9.39 21.07
N SER A 23 11.39 -8.96 21.52
CA SER A 23 10.15 -9.70 21.30
C SER A 23 9.13 -8.82 20.57
N ILE A 24 8.38 -9.43 19.65
CA ILE A 24 7.36 -8.73 18.84
C ILE A 24 5.99 -9.24 19.27
N ILE A 25 5.13 -8.33 19.72
CA ILE A 25 3.71 -8.61 19.92
C ILE A 25 2.97 -8.05 18.70
N ALA A 26 2.39 -8.92 17.89
CA ALA A 26 1.56 -8.49 16.78
C ALA A 26 0.19 -8.03 17.33
N GLY A 27 -0.17 -6.76 17.11
CA GLY A 27 -1.52 -6.28 17.37
C GLY A 27 -2.54 -7.10 16.58
N ARG A 28 -3.63 -7.48 17.24
CA ARG A 28 -4.76 -8.13 16.55
C ARG A 28 -5.32 -7.11 15.57
N ARG A 29 -5.22 -7.39 14.27
CA ARG A 29 -6.16 -6.84 13.29
C ARG A 29 -7.56 -7.34 13.67
N PRO A 30 -8.50 -6.53 14.17
CA PRO A 30 -9.91 -6.84 13.96
C PRO A 30 -10.05 -7.15 12.48
N SER A 31 -10.56 -8.33 12.16
CA SER A 31 -11.00 -8.60 10.81
C SER A 31 -11.92 -7.46 10.42
N LYS A 32 -11.54 -6.67 9.41
CA LYS A 32 -12.52 -5.88 8.66
C LYS A 32 -13.60 -6.90 8.32
N LYS A 33 -14.77 -6.79 8.95
CA LYS A 33 -15.99 -7.20 8.28
C LYS A 33 -16.04 -6.26 7.09
N VAL A 34 -15.45 -6.73 5.99
CA VAL A 34 -15.78 -6.21 4.68
C VAL A 34 -17.25 -6.56 4.56
N ASP A 35 -18.12 -5.58 4.76
CA ASP A 35 -19.48 -5.68 4.24
C ASP A 35 -19.30 -5.80 2.73
N ILE A 36 -19.38 -7.03 2.23
CA ILE A 36 -19.19 -7.39 0.81
C ILE A 36 -20.35 -6.85 -0.05
N ASN A 37 -21.25 -6.03 0.52
CA ASN A 37 -22.44 -5.51 -0.14
C ASN A 37 -22.31 -4.06 -0.64
N GLN A 38 -21.09 -3.52 -0.74
CA GLN A 38 -20.84 -2.29 -1.50
C GLN A 38 -19.68 -2.48 -2.49
N LYS A 39 -19.71 -3.58 -3.27
CA LYS A 39 -19.13 -3.54 -4.62
C LYS A 39 -20.17 -2.89 -5.52
N SER A 40 -19.76 -1.75 -6.07
CA SER A 40 -20.44 -0.99 -7.10
C SER A 40 -21.07 -1.87 -8.18
N ASN A 41 -22.35 -1.64 -8.47
CA ASN A 41 -23.17 -2.20 -9.55
C ASN A 41 -22.64 -1.95 -10.98
N ILE A 42 -21.34 -1.68 -11.16
CA ILE A 42 -20.77 -1.31 -12.46
C ILE A 42 -20.48 -2.56 -13.30
N ASP A 43 -20.16 -3.69 -12.68
CA ASP A 43 -19.82 -4.92 -13.41
C ASP A 43 -21.06 -5.65 -13.97
N GLU A 44 -22.22 -5.58 -13.30
CA GLU A 44 -23.48 -6.17 -13.80
C GLU A 44 -24.12 -5.35 -14.94
N ASP A 45 -23.98 -4.03 -14.93
CA ASP A 45 -24.48 -3.15 -16.00
C ASP A 45 -23.65 -3.29 -17.30
N ILE A 46 -22.36 -3.66 -17.20
CA ILE A 46 -21.47 -3.87 -18.38
C ILE A 46 -21.69 -5.27 -19.00
N LEU A 47 -21.94 -6.29 -18.19
CA LEU A 47 -22.29 -7.64 -18.66
C LEU A 47 -23.67 -7.67 -19.31
N THR A 48 -24.65 -6.98 -18.75
CA THR A 48 -25.99 -6.85 -19.36
C THR A 48 -26.00 -5.95 -20.59
N ALA A 49 -25.10 -4.96 -20.70
CA ALA A 49 -24.93 -4.19 -21.94
C ALA A 49 -24.28 -5.00 -23.07
N SER A 50 -23.41 -5.97 -22.74
CA SER A 50 -22.74 -6.81 -23.73
C SER A 50 -23.65 -7.92 -24.29
N GLU A 51 -24.53 -8.51 -23.46
CA GLU A 51 -25.55 -9.47 -23.93
C GLU A 51 -26.64 -8.82 -24.81
N ASN A 52 -26.98 -7.56 -24.56
CA ASN A 52 -27.98 -6.85 -25.37
C ASN A 52 -27.48 -6.38 -26.74
N ILE A 53 -26.17 -6.38 -26.99
CA ILE A 53 -25.58 -6.02 -28.30
C ILE A 53 -25.60 -7.24 -29.24
N GLU A 54 -25.33 -8.45 -28.75
CA GLU A 54 -25.36 -9.67 -29.56
C GLU A 54 -26.78 -10.05 -30.04
N ASP A 55 -27.82 -9.75 -29.25
CA ASP A 55 -29.22 -10.04 -29.62
C ASP A 55 -29.83 -9.05 -30.64
N SER A 56 -29.16 -7.92 -30.89
CA SER A 56 -29.61 -6.89 -31.84
C SER A 56 -29.06 -7.11 -33.26
N GLU A 57 -27.86 -7.68 -33.39
CA GLU A 57 -27.25 -7.97 -34.70
C GLU A 57 -27.88 -9.21 -35.38
N GLU A 58 -28.47 -10.15 -34.63
CA GLU A 58 -29.07 -11.37 -35.18
C GLU A 58 -30.52 -11.20 -35.71
N LYS A 59 -31.20 -10.09 -35.37
CA LYS A 59 -32.57 -9.79 -35.82
C LYS A 59 -32.62 -8.97 -37.11
N ASP A 60 -31.63 -8.13 -37.37
CA ASP A 60 -31.60 -7.29 -38.57
C ASP A 60 -31.15 -8.06 -39.84
N ILE A 61 -30.45 -9.18 -39.69
CA ILE A 61 -30.02 -10.03 -40.82
C ILE A 61 -31.13 -10.97 -41.30
N LYS A 62 -32.15 -11.28 -40.47
CA LYS A 62 -33.22 -12.24 -40.83
C LYS A 62 -34.43 -11.62 -41.53
N ASN A 63 -34.53 -10.29 -41.64
CA ASN A 63 -35.71 -9.63 -42.18
C ASN A 63 -35.61 -9.20 -43.66
N SER A 64 -34.47 -9.39 -44.35
CA SER A 64 -34.33 -9.04 -45.77
C SER A 64 -34.52 -10.22 -46.76
N ASN A 65 -34.73 -11.45 -46.28
CA ASN A 65 -34.71 -12.65 -47.14
C ASN A 65 -36.06 -13.38 -47.21
N ASN A 66 -37.18 -12.65 -47.29
CA ASN A 66 -38.47 -13.31 -47.49
C ASN A 66 -39.42 -12.54 -48.41
N SER A 67 -39.08 -12.47 -49.70
CA SER A 67 -40.07 -12.35 -50.78
C SER A 67 -39.51 -12.88 -52.10
N SER A 68 -39.78 -14.16 -52.41
CA SER A 68 -40.07 -14.65 -53.77
C SER A 68 -40.02 -16.19 -53.82
N SER A 69 -41.21 -16.78 -53.64
CA SER A 69 -41.76 -17.94 -54.35
C SER A 69 -40.89 -19.16 -54.71
N LYS A 70 -41.28 -20.28 -54.08
CA LYS A 70 -41.12 -21.67 -54.52
C LYS A 70 -41.73 -21.90 -55.90
N GLU A 71 -41.01 -22.60 -56.78
CA GLU A 71 -41.56 -23.66 -57.64
C GLU A 71 -40.60 -24.86 -57.68
N THR A 72 -41.15 -26.00 -58.08
CA THR A 72 -40.81 -27.34 -57.61
C THR A 72 -40.26 -28.27 -58.72
N PHE A 73 -39.53 -29.30 -58.28
CA PHE A 73 -39.35 -30.66 -58.86
C PHE A 73 -38.35 -30.93 -60.02
N SER A 74 -37.46 -31.88 -59.71
CA SER A 74 -37.16 -33.14 -60.42
C SER A 74 -35.83 -33.30 -61.19
N ASP A 75 -35.26 -34.48 -60.94
CA ASP A 75 -34.07 -35.09 -61.53
C ASP A 75 -34.15 -35.24 -63.06
N ALA A 76 -33.06 -34.90 -63.77
CA ALA A 76 -32.49 -35.65 -64.91
C ALA A 76 -31.39 -34.83 -65.60
N ASP A 77 -30.18 -35.40 -65.71
CA ASP A 77 -29.23 -35.01 -66.76
C ASP A 77 -29.83 -35.32 -68.13
N PRO A 78 -29.72 -34.40 -69.11
CA PRO A 78 -28.93 -34.80 -70.28
C PRO A 78 -28.15 -33.67 -70.99
N LYS A 79 -26.94 -34.08 -71.40
CA LYS A 79 -26.22 -33.72 -72.64
C LYS A 79 -25.53 -32.36 -72.74
N LEU A 80 -24.21 -32.45 -72.96
CA LEU A 80 -23.40 -31.44 -73.63
C LEU A 80 -24.05 -31.08 -74.97
N GLU A 81 -24.51 -29.84 -75.09
CA GLU A 81 -24.64 -29.15 -76.37
C GLU A 81 -23.50 -28.11 -76.46
N ASP A 82 -22.74 -28.19 -77.55
CA ASP A 82 -21.69 -27.26 -77.92
C ASP A 82 -22.26 -25.85 -78.08
N VAL A 83 -21.97 -24.96 -77.13
CA VAL A 83 -22.19 -23.51 -77.28
C VAL A 83 -20.97 -22.92 -78.01
N PRO A 84 -21.15 -22.22 -79.14
CA PRO A 84 -20.04 -21.59 -79.88
C PRO A 84 -19.38 -20.52 -79.00
N PRO A 85 -18.12 -20.10 -79.27
CA PRO A 85 -17.48 -19.09 -78.45
C PRO A 85 -18.22 -17.76 -78.66
N ASP A 86 -19.03 -17.38 -77.69
CA ASP A 86 -19.64 -16.05 -77.66
C ASP A 86 -18.61 -15.06 -77.15
N ASP A 87 -17.90 -14.46 -78.11
CA ASP A 87 -17.10 -13.26 -77.97
C ASP A 87 -18.01 -12.08 -77.56
N SER A 88 -18.45 -12.01 -76.31
CA SER A 88 -18.76 -10.75 -75.62
C SER A 88 -19.34 -10.94 -74.22
N ASN A 89 -18.46 -11.01 -73.21
CA ASN A 89 -18.58 -10.22 -71.97
C ASN A 89 -17.45 -10.57 -71.00
N SER A 90 -16.28 -9.97 -71.22
CA SER A 90 -15.35 -9.67 -70.13
C SER A 90 -15.94 -8.53 -69.28
N ARG A 91 -16.99 -8.83 -68.52
CA ARG A 91 -17.54 -7.94 -67.50
C ARG A 91 -17.68 -8.68 -66.18
N THR A 92 -16.56 -9.23 -65.72
CA THR A 92 -16.37 -9.53 -64.31
C THR A 92 -15.04 -8.93 -63.88
N ASP A 93 -15.13 -8.08 -62.86
CA ASP A 93 -14.10 -7.90 -61.83
C ASP A 93 -12.94 -6.93 -62.09
N SER A 94 -13.20 -5.78 -62.71
CA SER A 94 -12.44 -4.57 -62.34
C SER A 94 -13.11 -3.90 -61.14
N ILE A 95 -13.21 -4.59 -60.01
CA ILE A 95 -13.36 -3.87 -58.73
C ILE A 95 -12.13 -2.96 -58.69
N ASN A 96 -12.37 -1.65 -58.79
CA ASN A 96 -11.36 -0.61 -58.91
C ASN A 96 -10.22 -0.88 -57.93
N SER A 97 -9.10 -1.41 -58.44
CA SER A 97 -7.99 -1.84 -57.59
C SER A 97 -7.43 -0.68 -56.77
N SER A 98 -7.58 0.55 -57.28
CA SER A 98 -7.31 1.79 -56.57
C SER A 98 -8.26 2.05 -55.40
N GLU A 99 -9.56 1.79 -55.53
CA GLU A 99 -10.52 1.93 -54.42
C GLU A 99 -10.25 0.90 -53.32
N PHE A 100 -9.90 -0.33 -53.71
CA PHE A 100 -9.51 -1.37 -52.75
C PHE A 100 -8.21 -1.03 -52.00
N LEU A 101 -7.22 -0.46 -52.69
CA LEU A 101 -5.98 0.00 -52.07
C LEU A 101 -6.23 1.18 -51.12
N ASN A 102 -7.05 2.15 -51.53
CA ASN A 102 -7.43 3.29 -50.68
C ASN A 102 -8.20 2.82 -49.44
N LEU A 103 -9.12 1.87 -49.59
CA LEU A 103 -9.87 1.30 -48.47
C LEU A 103 -8.95 0.54 -47.51
N LYS A 104 -8.01 -0.25 -48.03
CA LYS A 104 -7.00 -0.94 -47.23
C LYS A 104 -6.13 0.04 -46.45
N GLU A 105 -5.70 1.12 -47.09
CA GLU A 105 -4.92 2.16 -46.46
C GLU A 105 -5.72 2.88 -45.36
N LEU A 106 -7.00 3.17 -45.61
CA LEU A 106 -7.89 3.76 -44.61
C LEU A 106 -8.09 2.84 -43.40
N VAL A 107 -8.29 1.54 -43.60
CA VAL A 107 -8.42 0.56 -42.50
C VAL A 107 -7.12 0.50 -41.68
N VAL A 108 -5.96 0.53 -42.32
CA VAL A 108 -4.66 0.57 -41.62
C VAL A 108 -4.51 1.88 -40.83
N GLN A 109 -4.94 3.01 -41.39
CA GLN A 109 -4.91 4.29 -40.68
C GLN A 109 -5.86 4.30 -39.48
N GLN A 110 -7.08 3.77 -39.61
CA GLN A 110 -8.00 3.61 -38.50
C GLN A 110 -7.42 2.69 -37.41
N GLY A 111 -6.75 1.60 -37.79
CA GLY A 111 -6.04 0.73 -36.85
C GLY A 111 -4.97 1.45 -36.03
N ARG A 112 -4.23 2.38 -36.63
CA ARG A 112 -3.24 3.21 -35.91
C ARG A 112 -3.92 4.15 -34.90
N VAL A 113 -5.01 4.80 -35.30
CA VAL A 113 -5.77 5.69 -34.41
C VAL A 113 -6.36 4.91 -33.23
N LEU A 114 -6.86 3.70 -33.47
CA LEU A 114 -7.40 2.84 -32.42
C LEU A 114 -6.33 2.45 -31.41
N GLU A 115 -5.11 2.15 -31.87
CA GLU A 115 -3.98 1.82 -31.00
C GLU A 115 -3.51 3.03 -30.18
N GLU A 116 -3.47 4.22 -30.78
CA GLU A 116 -3.16 5.47 -30.07
C GLU A 116 -4.21 5.79 -29.00
N LEU A 117 -5.50 5.63 -29.31
CA LEU A 117 -6.59 5.81 -28.34
C LEU A 117 -6.51 4.78 -27.21
N ARG A 118 -6.24 3.52 -27.52
CA ARG A 118 -6.04 2.46 -26.52
C ARG A 118 -4.88 2.78 -25.59
N ALA A 119 -3.75 3.20 -26.14
CA ALA A 119 -2.58 3.62 -25.36
C ALA A 119 -2.90 4.84 -24.48
N GLY A 120 -3.65 5.81 -25.02
CA GLY A 120 -4.15 6.96 -24.27
C GLY A 120 -5.04 6.55 -23.09
N LEU A 121 -5.99 5.64 -23.32
CA LEU A 121 -6.89 5.10 -22.30
C LEU A 121 -6.15 4.35 -21.20
N LEU A 122 -5.17 3.51 -21.54
CA LEU A 122 -4.33 2.82 -20.55
C LEU A 122 -3.53 3.80 -19.69
N THR A 123 -2.99 4.84 -20.33
CA THR A 123 -2.24 5.90 -19.63
C THR A 123 -3.15 6.66 -18.67
N LEU A 124 -4.37 6.99 -19.10
CA LEU A 124 -5.37 7.68 -18.29
C LEU A 124 -5.86 6.81 -17.14
N GLY A 125 -6.13 5.52 -17.40
CA GLY A 125 -6.51 4.55 -16.37
C GLY A 125 -5.45 4.46 -15.27
N GLY A 126 -4.18 4.34 -15.64
CA GLY A 126 -3.08 4.33 -14.67
C GLY A 126 -2.87 5.66 -13.93
N GLN A 127 -3.26 6.79 -14.52
CA GLN A 127 -3.27 8.10 -13.83
C GLN A 127 -4.42 8.22 -12.84
N LEU A 128 -5.62 7.77 -13.23
CA LEU A 128 -6.80 7.73 -12.37
C LEU A 128 -6.56 6.82 -11.16
N ASP A 129 -5.99 5.63 -11.36
CA ASP A 129 -5.67 4.70 -10.27
C ASP A 129 -4.69 5.29 -9.23
N ARG A 130 -3.73 6.11 -9.67
CA ARG A 130 -2.84 6.82 -8.74
C ARG A 130 -3.53 7.94 -7.99
N SER A 131 -4.50 8.61 -8.63
CA SER A 131 -5.25 9.70 -8.01
C SER A 131 -6.29 9.24 -6.99
N THR A 132 -6.73 7.98 -7.06
CA THR A 132 -7.72 7.38 -6.16
C THR A 132 -7.09 6.59 -5.00
N GLN A 133 -5.78 6.32 -5.06
CA GLN A 133 -5.08 5.64 -3.98
C GLN A 133 -4.84 6.58 -2.80
N LEU A 134 -5.25 6.13 -1.61
CA LEU A 134 -4.96 6.83 -0.37
C LEU A 134 -3.44 6.80 -0.10
N PRO A 135 -2.86 7.88 0.45
CA PRO A 135 -1.45 7.90 0.81
C PRO A 135 -1.13 6.77 1.79
N ARG A 136 -0.07 6.02 1.49
CA ARG A 136 0.42 4.91 2.30
C ARG A 136 1.21 5.44 3.48
N LEU A 137 0.72 5.13 4.68
CA LEU A 137 1.25 5.65 5.94
C LEU A 137 1.98 4.58 6.74
N GLY A 138 3.20 4.90 7.17
CA GLY A 138 3.91 4.20 8.24
C GLY A 138 3.91 5.04 9.52
N LEU A 139 3.42 4.48 10.62
CA LEU A 139 3.39 5.10 11.94
C LEU A 139 4.44 4.43 12.84
N PHE A 140 5.34 5.24 13.40
CA PHE A 140 6.41 4.80 14.30
C PHE A 140 6.30 5.58 15.61
N VAL A 141 6.09 4.86 16.71
CA VAL A 141 5.80 5.44 18.02
C VAL A 141 6.91 5.14 19.01
N ASP A 142 7.58 6.19 19.46
CA ASP A 142 8.47 6.15 20.61
C ASP A 142 7.63 6.23 21.88
N VAL A 143 7.39 5.07 22.48
CA VAL A 143 6.44 4.94 23.58
C VAL A 143 6.91 5.67 24.85
N PRO A 144 8.20 5.57 25.26
CA PRO A 144 8.73 6.41 26.34
C PRO A 144 8.48 7.88 26.10
N ASN A 145 8.83 8.41 24.93
CA ASN A 145 8.70 9.85 24.68
C ASN A 145 7.23 10.29 24.61
N LEU A 146 6.32 9.43 24.12
CA LEU A 146 4.88 9.69 24.15
C LEU A 146 4.33 9.73 25.58
N ILE A 147 4.67 8.75 26.42
CA ILE A 147 4.13 8.63 27.77
C ILE A 147 4.73 9.66 28.73
N TYR A 148 6.03 9.94 28.63
CA TYR A 148 6.70 10.92 29.47
C TYR A 148 6.54 12.36 28.98
N GLY A 149 6.26 12.57 27.69
CA GLY A 149 5.99 13.89 27.14
C GLY A 149 4.64 14.46 27.55
N GLN A 150 3.73 13.64 28.08
CA GLN A 150 2.42 14.07 28.57
C GLN A 150 2.52 14.63 29.99
N ASP A 151 1.81 15.74 30.27
CA ASP A 151 1.69 16.26 31.64
C ASP A 151 1.02 15.25 32.58
N SER A 152 1.50 15.15 33.81
CA SER A 152 1.02 14.21 34.83
C SER A 152 -0.48 14.35 35.15
N ASP A 153 -1.03 15.54 34.96
CA ASP A 153 -2.43 15.86 35.26
C ASP A 153 -3.36 15.63 34.06
N SER A 154 -2.80 15.28 32.89
CA SER A 154 -3.58 14.99 31.71
C SER A 154 -4.24 13.61 31.79
N LYS A 155 -5.43 13.49 31.21
CA LYS A 155 -6.09 12.20 31.03
C LYS A 155 -5.24 11.26 30.16
N PRO A 156 -5.28 9.95 30.42
CA PRO A 156 -4.47 8.99 29.67
C PRO A 156 -4.83 9.00 28.18
N LEU A 157 -3.81 8.94 27.33
CA LEU A 157 -3.98 8.86 25.88
C LEU A 157 -4.61 7.51 25.47
N HIS A 158 -5.54 7.57 24.53
CA HIS A 158 -6.18 6.39 23.95
C HIS A 158 -5.50 6.02 22.62
N MET A 159 -4.66 4.98 22.63
CA MET A 159 -3.81 4.62 21.48
C MET A 159 -4.59 4.26 20.21
N GLY A 160 -5.81 3.73 20.34
CA GLY A 160 -6.69 3.52 19.20
C GLY A 160 -7.22 4.80 18.56
N LYS A 161 -7.46 5.86 19.36
CA LYS A 161 -7.90 7.15 18.83
C LYS A 161 -6.74 7.89 18.20
N LEU A 162 -5.55 7.78 18.79
CA LEU A 162 -4.31 8.27 18.19
C LEU A 162 -4.08 7.62 16.81
N LEU A 163 -4.22 6.30 16.71
CA LEU A 163 -4.09 5.57 15.45
C LEU A 163 -5.10 6.07 14.40
N GLN A 164 -6.36 6.21 14.80
CA GLN A 164 -7.42 6.71 13.93
C GLN A 164 -7.17 8.14 13.47
N PHE A 165 -6.74 9.03 14.38
CA PHE A 165 -6.46 10.43 14.09
C PHE A 165 -5.31 10.58 13.08
N ILE A 166 -4.20 9.86 13.30
CA ILE A 166 -3.03 9.94 12.39
C ILE A 166 -3.33 9.24 11.06
N GLY A 167 -4.11 8.16 11.09
CA GLY A 167 -4.48 7.35 9.92
C GLY A 167 -5.64 7.90 9.10
N ASP A 168 -6.28 9.00 9.50
CA ASP A 168 -7.44 9.53 8.81
C ASP A 168 -7.13 9.92 7.36
N GLY A 169 -7.97 9.46 6.42
CA GLY A 169 -7.77 9.66 4.99
C GLY A 169 -6.52 8.99 4.39
N ARG A 170 -5.96 7.97 5.04
CA ARG A 170 -4.70 7.30 4.62
C ARG A 170 -4.83 5.77 4.70
N ASP A 171 -3.99 5.07 3.95
CA ASP A 171 -3.84 3.61 4.11
C ASP A 171 -2.71 3.31 5.09
N VAL A 172 -3.04 2.92 6.32
CA VAL A 172 -2.05 2.57 7.35
C VAL A 172 -1.42 1.22 7.02
N VAL A 173 -0.29 1.24 6.31
CA VAL A 173 0.48 0.04 5.95
C VAL A 173 1.10 -0.60 7.19
N ARG A 174 1.56 0.23 8.14
CA ARG A 174 2.20 -0.23 9.37
C ARG A 174 2.04 0.79 10.48
N ALA A 175 1.68 0.32 11.67
CA ALA A 175 1.84 1.04 12.92
C ALA A 175 2.73 0.22 13.85
N THR A 176 3.83 0.80 14.31
CA THR A 176 4.82 0.14 15.18
C THR A 176 5.03 0.98 16.44
N ALA A 177 4.92 0.35 17.60
CA ALA A 177 5.17 0.96 18.90
C ALA A 177 6.43 0.33 19.52
N TYR A 178 7.40 1.16 19.88
CA TYR A 178 8.67 0.74 20.46
C TYR A 178 8.62 0.92 21.97
N SER A 179 8.47 -0.18 22.69
CA SER A 179 8.15 -0.19 24.12
C SER A 179 9.26 -0.90 24.91
N PRO A 180 10.02 -0.18 25.76
CA PRO A 180 10.96 -0.85 26.63
C PRO A 180 10.20 -1.62 27.71
N VAL A 181 10.77 -2.75 28.13
CA VAL A 181 10.12 -3.67 29.06
C VAL A 181 11.06 -4.04 30.20
N SER A 182 10.48 -4.26 31.37
CA SER A 182 11.17 -4.85 32.52
C SER A 182 11.44 -6.33 32.23
N ASP A 183 12.62 -6.81 32.64
CA ASP A 183 12.98 -8.23 32.60
C ASP A 183 12.46 -9.01 33.81
N ASP A 184 11.60 -8.40 34.64
CA ASP A 184 10.99 -9.07 35.79
C ASP A 184 10.09 -10.24 35.32
N PRO A 185 10.43 -11.50 35.66
CA PRO A 185 9.63 -12.65 35.25
C PRO A 185 8.23 -12.67 35.87
N MET A 186 7.99 -11.89 36.92
CA MET A 186 6.69 -11.80 37.60
C MET A 186 5.73 -10.83 36.93
N GLU A 187 6.22 -9.93 36.06
CA GLU A 187 5.40 -8.95 35.36
C GLU A 187 5.11 -9.41 33.94
N ALA A 188 3.84 -9.77 33.66
CA ALA A 188 3.44 -10.18 32.33
C ALA A 188 3.67 -9.05 31.31
N LEU A 189 4.30 -9.37 30.18
CA LEU A 189 4.67 -8.40 29.12
C LEU A 189 3.51 -7.49 28.71
N GLU A 190 2.31 -8.05 28.54
CA GLU A 190 1.10 -7.33 28.12
C GLU A 190 0.56 -6.36 29.18
N GLN A 191 0.96 -6.50 30.44
CA GLN A 191 0.52 -5.67 31.56
C GLN A 191 1.50 -4.53 31.85
N GLN A 192 2.70 -4.57 31.26
CA GLN A 192 3.71 -3.57 31.49
C GLN A 192 3.25 -2.20 30.99
N LYS A 193 3.60 -1.14 31.74
CA LYS A 193 3.14 0.25 31.52
C LYS A 193 3.26 0.73 30.06
N PHE A 194 4.34 0.38 29.38
CA PHE A 194 4.62 0.81 28.00
C PHE A 194 3.99 -0.10 26.93
N VAL A 195 3.50 -1.28 27.30
CA VAL A 195 2.93 -2.26 26.37
C VAL A 195 1.41 -2.26 26.45
N ALA A 196 0.86 -2.31 27.67
CA ALA A 196 -0.57 -2.45 27.94
C ALA A 196 -1.47 -1.46 27.16
N PRO A 197 -1.11 -0.17 26.98
CA PRO A 197 -1.94 0.77 26.23
C PRO A 197 -2.11 0.42 24.74
N PHE A 198 -1.19 -0.36 24.15
CA PHE A 198 -1.16 -0.67 22.72
C PHE A 198 -1.76 -2.04 22.38
N VAL A 199 -1.73 -2.99 23.33
CA VAL A 199 -2.21 -4.38 23.15
C VAL A 199 -3.62 -4.47 22.53
N PRO A 200 -4.60 -3.62 22.91
CA PRO A 200 -5.96 -3.73 22.36
C PRO A 200 -6.11 -3.27 20.90
N TYR A 201 -5.09 -2.66 20.29
CA TYR A 201 -5.20 -1.95 19.02
C TYR A 201 -4.22 -2.51 17.96
N GLU A 202 -4.33 -2.02 16.73
CA GLU A 202 -3.60 -2.54 15.55
C GLU A 202 -2.14 -2.08 15.46
N TYR A 203 -1.43 -2.06 16.59
CA TYR A 203 0.01 -1.77 16.63
C TYR A 203 0.84 -3.05 16.63
N ARG A 204 1.92 -3.06 15.87
CA ARG A 204 3.03 -3.99 16.10
C ARG A 204 3.86 -3.45 17.25
N ILE A 205 3.90 -4.16 18.37
CA ILE A 205 4.68 -3.74 19.54
C ILE A 205 6.04 -4.42 19.48
N VAL A 206 7.11 -3.63 19.44
CA VAL A 206 8.50 -4.08 19.48
C VAL A 206 9.00 -3.80 20.88
N THR A 207 9.51 -4.84 21.54
CA THR A 207 9.94 -4.77 22.95
C THR A 207 11.40 -5.16 23.13
N LYS A 208 12.04 -4.58 24.15
CA LYS A 208 13.45 -4.73 24.48
C LYS A 208 13.62 -4.49 25.98
N ALA A 209 14.39 -5.36 26.60
CA ALA A 209 14.79 -5.28 27.98
C ALA A 209 15.40 -3.92 28.35
N LEU A 210 14.94 -3.32 29.45
CA LEU A 210 15.62 -2.19 30.07
C LEU A 210 16.94 -2.66 30.69
N LYS A 211 18.08 -2.27 30.11
CA LYS A 211 19.39 -2.57 30.68
C LYS A 211 19.72 -1.61 31.81
N ARG A 212 19.91 -2.16 33.01
CA ARG A 212 20.47 -1.45 34.16
C ARG A 212 21.98 -1.62 34.14
N PHE A 213 22.71 -0.54 33.93
CA PHE A 213 24.16 -0.55 33.94
C PHE A 213 24.67 -0.43 35.38
N ALA A 214 25.91 -0.90 35.61
CA ALA A 214 26.55 -0.88 36.93
C ALA A 214 26.76 0.53 37.50
N ASP A 215 26.68 1.56 36.65
CA ASP A 215 26.68 2.98 37.02
C ASP A 215 25.31 3.49 37.51
N GLY A 216 24.28 2.64 37.55
CA GLY A 216 22.92 2.99 37.88
C GLY A 216 22.12 3.61 36.74
N SER A 217 22.74 3.81 35.56
CA SER A 217 22.02 4.29 34.38
C SER A 217 21.14 3.18 33.80
N ILE A 218 19.94 3.56 33.37
CA ILE A 218 19.02 2.67 32.66
C ILE A 218 19.08 3.09 31.19
N LYS A 219 19.53 2.21 30.29
CA LYS A 219 19.44 2.45 28.83
C LYS A 219 18.60 1.36 28.19
N GLY A 220 17.63 1.81 27.41
CA GLY A 220 16.72 0.97 26.66
C GLY A 220 15.98 1.81 25.64
N ASN A 221 16.73 2.62 24.89
CA ASN A 221 16.18 3.36 23.76
C ASN A 221 16.04 2.43 22.55
N PHE A 222 15.13 2.84 21.66
CA PHE A 222 14.88 2.16 20.39
C PHE A 222 15.25 3.05 19.21
N ASP A 223 16.06 4.09 19.45
CA ASP A 223 16.25 5.14 18.47
C ASP A 223 16.91 4.59 17.20
N VAL A 224 17.85 3.65 17.37
CA VAL A 224 18.51 2.95 16.28
C VAL A 224 17.54 2.03 15.54
N GLU A 225 16.79 1.19 16.26
CA GLU A 225 15.84 0.25 15.68
C GLU A 225 14.73 0.99 14.90
N MET A 226 14.16 2.03 15.50
CA MET A 226 13.12 2.84 14.87
C MET A 226 13.67 3.58 13.65
N ALA A 227 14.87 4.16 13.72
CA ALA A 227 15.51 4.79 12.57
C ALA A 227 15.73 3.79 11.42
N ILE A 228 16.25 2.59 11.71
CA ILE A 228 16.47 1.54 10.70
C ILE A 228 15.14 1.12 10.06
N ASP A 229 14.10 0.91 10.87
CA ASP A 229 12.78 0.52 10.38
C ASP A 229 12.16 1.62 9.49
N MET A 230 12.28 2.90 9.88
CA MET A 230 11.86 4.03 9.06
C MET A 230 12.56 4.05 7.71
N LEU A 231 13.90 3.91 7.70
CA LEU A 231 14.69 3.91 6.46
C LEU A 231 14.39 2.69 5.57
N THR A 232 14.12 1.54 6.18
CA THR A 232 13.84 0.30 5.44
C THR A 232 12.44 0.33 4.82
N MET A 233 11.49 0.96 5.49
CA MET A 233 10.10 1.04 5.01
C MET A 233 9.85 2.24 4.09
N ALA A 234 10.74 3.23 4.06
CA ALA A 234 10.58 4.47 3.29
C ALA A 234 10.14 4.24 1.83
N ASP A 235 10.78 3.31 1.11
CA ASP A 235 10.54 3.10 -0.32
C ASP A 235 9.12 2.58 -0.64
N GLY A 236 8.40 2.09 0.37
CA GLY A 236 7.04 1.57 0.23
C GLY A 236 5.95 2.46 0.83
N LEU A 237 6.30 3.66 1.28
CA LEU A 237 5.42 4.60 1.99
C LEU A 237 5.42 5.96 1.32
N ASP A 238 4.27 6.64 1.35
CA ASP A 238 4.14 8.03 0.90
C ASP A 238 4.36 9.00 2.07
N VAL A 239 3.95 8.56 3.27
CA VAL A 239 4.02 9.34 4.50
C VAL A 239 4.57 8.50 5.64
N ILE A 240 5.47 9.07 6.43
CA ILE A 240 5.93 8.52 7.70
C ILE A 240 5.49 9.46 8.83
N ALA A 241 4.71 8.94 9.77
CA ALA A 241 4.37 9.61 11.01
C ALA A 241 5.30 9.14 12.12
N VAL A 242 6.06 10.07 12.69
CA VAL A 242 6.94 9.84 13.84
C VAL A 242 6.29 10.43 15.07
N VAL A 243 5.95 9.58 16.04
CA VAL A 243 5.45 10.02 17.34
C VAL A 243 6.62 10.06 18.32
N SER A 244 7.45 11.09 18.17
CA SER A 244 8.56 11.42 19.05
C SER A 244 8.98 12.87 18.80
N GLY A 245 9.39 13.57 19.84
CA GLY A 245 9.99 14.91 19.75
C GLY A 245 11.52 14.93 19.85
N ASP A 246 12.17 13.76 19.89
CA ASP A 246 13.62 13.63 20.10
C ASP A 246 14.42 14.05 18.85
N ALA A 247 15.47 14.85 19.06
CA ALA A 247 16.38 15.30 18.00
C ALA A 247 17.25 14.17 17.43
N ASP A 248 17.42 13.06 18.16
CA ASP A 248 18.22 11.92 17.69
C ASP A 248 17.66 11.30 16.39
N PHE A 249 16.38 11.52 16.09
CA PHE A 249 15.75 11.10 14.83
C PHE A 249 15.97 12.06 13.66
N ALA A 250 16.49 13.27 13.88
CA ALA A 250 16.61 14.31 12.86
C ALA A 250 17.32 13.80 11.60
N ARG A 251 18.44 13.08 11.78
CA ARG A 251 19.18 12.54 10.64
C ARG A 251 18.42 11.46 9.89
N ALA A 252 17.65 10.61 10.59
CA ALA A 252 16.82 9.61 9.96
C ALA A 252 15.69 10.25 9.13
N VAL A 253 15.07 11.31 9.68
CA VAL A 253 14.04 12.11 8.99
C VAL A 253 14.58 12.72 7.71
N GLU A 254 15.74 13.39 7.73
CA GLU A 254 16.35 13.98 6.53
C GLU A 254 16.54 12.93 5.43
N VAL A 255 17.09 11.76 5.80
CA VAL A 255 17.37 10.69 4.83
C VAL A 255 16.07 10.15 4.25
N VAL A 256 15.04 9.95 5.07
CA VAL A 256 13.71 9.53 4.60
C VAL A 256 13.11 10.56 3.63
N GLN A 257 13.21 11.85 3.95
CA GLN A 257 12.73 12.93 3.09
C GLN A 257 13.47 12.97 1.75
N THR A 258 14.78 12.69 1.73
CA THR A 258 15.53 12.61 0.46
C THR A 258 15.06 11.50 -0.47
N ARG A 259 14.32 10.51 0.05
CA ARG A 259 13.68 9.44 -0.75
C ARG A 259 12.29 9.81 -1.26
N GLY A 260 11.85 11.05 -1.03
CA GLY A 260 10.54 11.54 -1.48
C GLY A 260 9.38 11.20 -0.56
N VAL A 261 9.64 10.69 0.65
CA VAL A 261 8.62 10.39 1.66
C VAL A 261 8.37 11.62 2.52
N ARG A 262 7.10 11.97 2.71
CA ARG A 262 6.73 13.06 3.61
C ARG A 262 6.84 12.62 5.06
N VAL A 263 7.47 13.42 5.92
CA VAL A 263 7.57 13.12 7.35
C VAL A 263 6.72 14.06 8.18
N GLU A 264 5.83 13.47 8.97
CA GLU A 264 4.99 14.18 9.93
C GLU A 264 5.43 13.82 11.35
N VAL A 265 5.65 14.83 12.18
CA VAL A 265 6.08 14.66 13.58
C VAL A 265 4.93 15.00 14.52
N PHE A 266 4.64 14.08 15.42
CA PHE A 266 3.61 14.20 16.46
C PHE A 266 4.30 14.15 17.81
N ALA A 267 4.30 15.25 18.55
CA ALA A 267 4.96 15.32 19.84
C ALA A 267 4.26 16.32 20.77
N PHE A 268 4.52 16.21 22.06
CA PHE A 268 4.14 17.26 23.01
C PHE A 268 5.11 18.42 22.92
N ALA A 269 4.65 19.65 23.12
CA ALA A 269 5.50 20.84 23.00
C ALA A 269 6.68 20.81 24.00
N GLN A 270 6.53 20.19 25.15
CA GLN A 270 7.61 20.10 26.13
C GLN A 270 8.66 19.03 25.83
N SER A 271 8.30 18.00 25.05
CA SER A 271 9.20 16.89 24.69
C SER A 271 9.73 16.97 23.26
N SER A 272 9.48 18.10 22.57
CA SER A 272 9.86 18.30 21.18
C SER A 272 10.97 19.33 21.02
N SER A 273 12.07 18.90 20.39
CA SER A 273 13.19 19.76 20.01
C SER A 273 12.81 20.74 18.89
N LEU A 274 13.43 21.91 18.90
CA LEU A 274 13.26 22.91 17.83
C LEU A 274 13.71 22.38 16.47
N GLU A 275 14.75 21.54 16.48
CA GLU A 275 15.29 20.88 15.29
C GLU A 275 14.23 20.00 14.63
N MET A 276 13.63 19.06 15.37
CA MET A 276 12.58 18.19 14.81
C MET A 276 11.39 18.96 14.27
N ARG A 277 10.97 20.05 14.94
CA ARG A 277 9.87 20.90 14.45
C ARG A 277 10.18 21.58 13.13
N SER A 278 11.42 22.00 12.96
CA SER A 278 11.87 22.72 11.77
C SER A 278 12.09 21.77 10.59
N LEU A 279 12.43 20.52 10.89
CA LEU A 279 12.81 19.51 9.90
C LEU A 279 11.60 18.73 9.36
N ALA A 280 10.56 18.55 10.18
CA ALA A 280 9.33 17.89 9.77
C ALA A 280 8.58 18.67 8.66
N ASP A 281 8.04 17.96 7.66
CA ASP A 281 7.15 18.55 6.66
C ASP A 281 5.85 19.05 7.29
N ARG A 282 5.44 18.39 8.37
CA ARG A 282 4.30 18.78 9.19
C ARG A 282 4.59 18.43 10.64
N TYR A 283 4.50 19.43 11.52
CA TYR A 283 4.53 19.22 12.96
C TYR A 283 3.12 19.36 13.54
N VAL A 284 2.71 18.39 14.35
CA VAL A 284 1.44 18.41 15.08
C VAL A 284 1.72 18.30 16.56
N GLU A 285 1.34 19.34 17.30
CA GLU A 285 1.43 19.32 18.75
C GLU A 285 0.30 18.46 19.34
N LEU A 286 0.66 17.33 19.97
CA LEU A 286 -0.31 16.40 20.57
C LEU A 286 -1.20 17.06 21.63
N GLY A 287 -0.66 18.03 22.38
CA GLY A 287 -1.40 18.83 23.36
C GLY A 287 -2.63 19.52 22.76
N SER A 288 -2.51 20.02 21.53
CA SER A 288 -3.59 20.74 20.83
C SER A 288 -4.74 19.83 20.37
N VAL A 289 -4.49 18.52 20.23
CA VAL A 289 -5.44 17.54 19.72
C VAL A 289 -5.90 16.55 20.81
N LEU A 290 -5.55 16.79 22.07
CA LEU A 290 -5.89 15.92 23.21
C LEU A 290 -7.38 15.54 23.25
N ASN A 291 -8.28 16.47 22.93
CA ASN A 291 -9.73 16.21 22.91
C ASN A 291 -10.15 15.11 21.92
N GLN A 292 -9.35 14.85 20.89
CA GLN A 292 -9.61 13.83 19.88
C GLN A 292 -8.95 12.49 20.22
N ILE A 293 -7.93 12.49 21.07
CA ILE A 293 -7.06 11.32 21.35
C ILE A 293 -7.12 10.82 22.80
N VAL A 294 -7.95 11.44 23.64
CA VAL A 294 -8.27 11.03 25.02
C VAL A 294 -9.68 10.45 25.09
#